data_AF-A0A412ANA2-F1
#
_entry.id   AF-A0A412ANA2-F1
#
_cell.length_a   1.000
_cell.length_b   1.000
_cell.length_c   1.000
_cell.angle_alpha   90.00
_cell.angle_beta   90.00
_cell.angle_gamma   90.00
#
_symmetry.space_group_name_H-M   'P 1'
#
loop_
_entity.id
_entity.type
_entity.pdbx_description
1 polymer ?
#
loop_
_entity_poly.entity_id
_entity_poly.type
_entity_poly.pdbx_seq_one_letter_code
_entity_poly.pdbx_strand_id
1 'polypeptide(L)'
;MRPERLIHKLETVLQSNPKGAAHACSGNSFRGGVSRRFTRRLKGQSTIEYVLVIAIIGLVVLIAGPWVSSAIRNQFNLVAGTLGNGINKGSWESGGIGGGNGTLTDADIVDPQNGTAFAVYSEDDHSLMFYKRKGLPKVGDMLNSRRVTAVYTGFETAFYSATWDAEHSSVNNGPANTPWYEHHGEIESVCVVDFGIKPYSLSFWFQFFTAMKSVNLKRLNMSACANWQHSFWHCESLPALDLSGMNVARLDCMESMCTGCYSLRNVSFAGWKGFPTATGIMFSSCSNLESINFGNMDFSKITDVHRMFFNCRSLTLDCTNWNISANIRHDLFNAGAPSVIAPTVWAAK
;
A
#
# COMPACT_ATOMS: atom_id res chain seq x y z
N MET A 1 34.54 -66.48 17.64
CA MET A 1 35.84 -66.28 18.32
C MET A 1 36.79 -65.61 17.34
N ARG A 2 37.22 -64.38 17.67
CA ARG A 2 38.34 -63.63 17.07
C ARG A 2 39.67 -64.21 17.60
N PRO A 3 40.84 -63.97 16.96
CA PRO A 3 41.56 -62.67 17.05
C PRO A 3 42.26 -62.23 15.74
N GLU A 4 42.28 -60.92 15.40
CA GLU A 4 43.41 -59.94 15.48
C GLU A 4 44.60 -60.24 14.53
N ARG A 5 45.26 -59.35 13.75
CA ARG A 5 45.66 -57.92 13.82
C ARG A 5 46.24 -57.51 12.43
N LEU A 6 45.89 -56.36 11.86
CA LEU A 6 46.64 -55.08 11.72
C LEU A 6 47.83 -54.98 10.71
N ILE A 7 47.61 -54.17 9.65
CA ILE A 7 48.39 -53.02 9.11
C ILE A 7 49.87 -53.20 8.69
N HIS A 8 50.24 -52.98 7.40
CA HIS A 8 50.83 -51.72 6.84
C HIS A 8 51.37 -51.85 5.38
N LYS A 9 51.06 -50.84 4.55
CA LYS A 9 51.90 -50.09 3.56
C LYS A 9 52.67 -50.78 2.40
N LEU A 10 52.32 -50.26 1.21
CA LEU A 10 53.15 -49.72 0.12
C LEU A 10 53.96 -50.65 -0.82
N GLU A 11 53.72 -50.36 -2.11
CA GLU A 11 54.70 -50.19 -3.21
C GLU A 11 54.82 -51.24 -4.33
N THR A 12 54.52 -50.75 -5.54
CA THR A 12 55.11 -51.05 -6.87
C THR A 12 54.92 -52.43 -7.48
N VAL A 13 54.11 -52.55 -8.55
CA VAL A 13 54.48 -52.44 -9.99
C VAL A 13 55.41 -53.56 -10.48
N LEU A 14 54.89 -54.40 -11.39
CA LEU A 14 55.57 -55.09 -12.51
C LEU A 14 54.47 -55.85 -13.29
N GLN A 15 53.90 -55.29 -14.37
CA GLN A 15 54.29 -55.45 -15.79
C GLN A 15 54.49 -56.90 -16.28
N SER A 16 53.65 -57.31 -17.25
CA SER A 16 54.07 -57.80 -18.59
C SER A 16 52.81 -58.17 -19.41
N ASN A 17 52.43 -57.41 -20.45
CA ASN A 17 52.90 -57.44 -21.86
C ASN A 17 52.27 -58.58 -22.70
N PRO A 18 52.33 -58.57 -24.05
CA PRO A 18 52.20 -57.46 -25.01
C PRO A 18 51.40 -57.87 -26.27
N LYS A 19 51.01 -56.92 -27.12
CA LYS A 19 51.13 -57.05 -28.59
C LYS A 19 51.39 -55.69 -29.20
N GLY A 20 52.66 -55.42 -29.45
CA GLY A 20 53.11 -54.42 -30.39
C GLY A 20 53.23 -55.05 -31.78
N ALA A 21 52.84 -54.30 -32.80
CA ALA A 21 53.45 -54.34 -34.12
C ALA A 21 53.43 -52.90 -34.65
N ALA A 22 54.63 -52.38 -34.87
CA ALA A 22 54.92 -51.02 -35.29
C ALA A 22 55.48 -51.03 -36.72
N HIS A 23 55.13 -50.02 -37.50
CA HIS A 23 55.93 -49.40 -38.59
C HIS A 23 55.26 -48.01 -38.82
N ALA A 24 55.82 -46.87 -38.37
CA ALA A 24 56.89 -46.05 -38.98
C ALA A 24 56.53 -45.66 -40.45
N CYS A 25 56.35 -44.40 -40.86
CA CYS A 25 57.22 -43.24 -40.70
C CYS A 25 56.51 -41.85 -40.91
N SER A 26 56.96 -40.85 -40.13
CA SER A 26 57.35 -39.47 -40.51
C SER A 26 56.36 -38.45 -41.12
N GLY A 27 56.24 -37.28 -40.47
CA GLY A 27 56.18 -35.97 -41.15
C GLY A 27 55.12 -34.98 -40.69
N ASN A 28 55.53 -33.88 -40.05
CA ASN A 28 54.69 -32.83 -39.45
C ASN A 28 53.91 -31.92 -40.44
N SER A 29 52.76 -31.43 -39.96
CA SER A 29 52.34 -30.02 -39.87
C SER A 29 51.05 -29.58 -40.58
N PHE A 30 50.11 -29.10 -39.74
CA PHE A 30 49.21 -27.94 -39.88
C PHE A 30 48.52 -27.65 -41.22
N ARG A 31 47.20 -27.94 -41.30
CA ARG A 31 46.10 -26.96 -41.54
C ARG A 31 44.77 -27.70 -41.70
N GLY A 32 43.97 -27.73 -40.64
CA GLY A 32 42.55 -28.06 -40.69
C GLY A 32 41.74 -26.86 -40.23
N GLY A 33 41.33 -26.01 -41.17
CA GLY A 33 40.49 -24.86 -40.88
C GLY A 33 39.04 -25.29 -40.65
N VAL A 34 38.53 -25.02 -39.45
CA VAL A 34 37.10 -24.76 -39.21
C VAL A 34 37.02 -23.55 -38.29
N SER A 35 36.32 -22.52 -38.75
CA SER A 35 36.14 -21.23 -38.08
C SER A 35 35.52 -21.40 -36.68
N ARG A 36 36.19 -20.87 -35.64
CA ARG A 36 35.58 -20.67 -34.31
C ARG A 36 34.81 -19.36 -34.31
N ARG A 37 33.48 -19.41 -34.49
CA ARG A 37 32.61 -18.27 -34.17
C ARG A 37 32.35 -18.28 -32.65
N PHE A 38 33.00 -17.31 -32.01
CA PHE A 38 32.92 -16.91 -30.61
C PHE A 38 31.61 -17.24 -29.88
N THR A 39 31.68 -18.19 -28.94
CA THR A 39 30.92 -18.08 -27.69
C THR A 39 31.59 -17.00 -26.83
N ARG A 40 31.16 -15.75 -26.99
CA ARG A 40 31.57 -14.69 -26.06
C ARG A 40 30.84 -14.90 -24.74
N ARG A 41 31.43 -15.73 -23.90
CA ARG A 41 31.18 -15.77 -22.45
C ARG A 41 31.59 -14.39 -21.91
N LEU A 42 30.64 -13.53 -21.57
CA LEU A 42 30.93 -12.30 -20.83
C LEU A 42 31.35 -12.70 -19.42
N LYS A 43 32.67 -12.82 -19.23
CA LYS A 43 33.32 -12.99 -17.94
C LYS A 43 33.91 -11.62 -17.59
N GLY A 44 33.39 -11.02 -16.53
CA GLY A 44 33.85 -9.73 -15.99
C GLY A 44 32.76 -8.67 -15.95
N GLN A 45 31.68 -8.91 -15.19
CA GLN A 45 30.71 -7.87 -14.86
C GLN A 45 31.39 -6.94 -13.86
N SER A 46 31.71 -5.72 -14.28
CA SER A 46 32.55 -4.79 -13.53
C SER A 46 31.81 -4.33 -12.27
N THR A 47 32.49 -4.28 -11.12
CA THR A 47 31.96 -3.69 -9.87
C THR A 47 31.38 -2.29 -10.08
N ILE A 48 31.90 -1.58 -11.09
CA ILE A 48 31.44 -0.26 -11.51
C ILE A 48 30.01 -0.28 -12.08
N GLU A 49 29.62 -1.33 -12.83
CA GLU A 49 28.23 -1.47 -13.32
C GLU A 49 27.25 -1.70 -12.18
N TYR A 50 27.64 -2.50 -11.17
CA TYR A 50 26.80 -2.72 -9.99
C TYR A 50 26.60 -1.43 -9.18
N VAL A 51 27.67 -0.67 -8.97
CA VAL A 51 27.59 0.62 -8.27
C VAL A 51 26.73 1.62 -9.05
N LEU A 52 26.86 1.67 -10.39
CA LEU A 52 26.02 2.49 -11.25
C LEU A 52 24.55 2.08 -11.20
N VAL A 53 24.24 0.79 -11.22
CA VAL A 53 22.86 0.29 -11.11
C VAL A 53 22.25 0.65 -9.75
N ILE A 54 22.99 0.46 -8.64
CA ILE A 54 22.52 0.83 -7.30
C ILE A 54 22.32 2.34 -7.18
N ALA A 55 23.24 3.14 -7.74
CA ALA A 55 23.12 4.61 -7.74
C ALA A 55 21.91 5.09 -8.57
N ILE A 56 21.65 4.47 -9.72
CA ILE A 56 20.48 4.78 -10.56
C ILE A 56 19.17 4.36 -9.85
N ILE A 57 19.13 3.20 -9.20
CA ILE A 57 17.96 2.78 -8.41
C ILE A 57 17.72 3.76 -7.25
N GLY A 58 18.77 4.15 -6.53
CA GLY A 58 18.68 5.16 -5.47
C GLY A 58 18.15 6.50 -5.99
N LEU A 59 18.64 6.97 -7.14
CA LEU A 59 18.20 8.20 -7.80
C LEU A 59 16.73 8.11 -8.26
N VAL A 60 16.31 6.98 -8.81
CA VAL A 60 14.93 6.76 -9.29
C VAL A 60 13.95 6.69 -8.12
N VAL A 61 14.33 6.08 -6.99
CA VAL A 61 13.53 6.06 -5.77
C VAL A 61 13.39 7.47 -5.17
N LEU A 62 14.44 8.29 -5.27
CA LEU A 62 14.44 9.69 -4.79
C LEU A 62 13.60 10.62 -5.68
N ILE A 63 13.61 10.44 -7.00
CA ILE A 63 12.94 11.34 -7.95
C ILE A 63 11.48 10.95 -8.19
N ALA A 64 11.14 9.66 -8.22
CA ALA A 64 9.82 9.19 -8.65
C ALA A 64 8.86 8.83 -7.50
N GLY A 65 9.30 9.01 -6.25
CA GLY A 65 8.51 8.77 -5.04
C GLY A 65 8.32 7.28 -4.69
N PRO A 66 7.75 6.99 -3.50
CA PRO A 66 7.67 5.64 -2.93
C PRO A 66 7.01 4.58 -3.84
N TRP A 67 6.15 5.02 -4.76
CA TRP A 67 5.39 4.18 -5.68
C TRP A 67 6.27 3.48 -6.75
N VAL A 68 7.37 4.11 -7.18
CA VAL A 68 8.28 3.51 -8.18
C VAL A 68 9.22 2.50 -7.54
N SER A 69 9.58 2.67 -6.25
CA SER A 69 10.29 1.64 -5.48
C SER A 69 9.48 0.35 -5.36
N SER A 70 8.15 0.45 -5.25
CA SER A 70 7.25 -0.70 -5.25
C SER A 70 7.18 -1.39 -6.63
N ALA A 71 7.09 -0.60 -7.71
CA ALA A 71 7.08 -1.13 -9.08
C ALA A 71 8.41 -1.78 -9.52
N ILE A 72 9.54 -1.19 -9.15
CA ILE A 72 10.89 -1.73 -9.44
C ILE A 72 11.16 -3.00 -8.62
N ARG A 73 10.78 -3.03 -7.34
CA ARG A 73 10.83 -4.28 -6.54
C ARG A 73 9.96 -5.37 -7.15
N ASN A 74 8.75 -5.04 -7.62
CA ASN A 74 7.88 -6.00 -8.29
C ASN A 74 8.50 -6.58 -9.56
N GLN A 75 9.17 -5.77 -10.38
CA GLN A 75 9.88 -6.25 -11.57
C GLN A 75 11.08 -7.14 -11.22
N PHE A 76 11.85 -6.78 -10.19
CA PHE A 76 13.01 -7.57 -9.74
C PHE A 76 12.59 -8.93 -9.17
N ASN A 77 11.50 -8.97 -8.42
CA ASN A 77 10.94 -10.21 -7.86
C ASN A 77 10.32 -11.12 -8.93
N LEU A 78 9.73 -10.56 -10.00
CA LEU A 78 9.24 -11.33 -11.14
C LEU A 78 10.38 -12.07 -11.85
N VAL A 79 11.52 -11.38 -12.04
CA VAL A 79 12.73 -11.98 -12.62
C VAL A 79 13.35 -13.02 -11.69
N ALA A 80 13.43 -12.75 -10.38
CA ALA A 80 13.90 -13.71 -9.39
C ALA A 80 13.00 -14.97 -9.33
N GLY A 81 11.68 -14.81 -9.44
CA GLY A 81 10.71 -15.90 -9.51
C GLY A 81 10.87 -16.77 -10.76
N THR A 82 11.20 -16.18 -11.92
CA THR A 82 11.44 -16.95 -13.15
C THR A 82 12.71 -17.80 -13.11
N LEU A 83 13.73 -17.42 -12.33
CA LEU A 83 14.96 -18.20 -12.17
C LEU A 83 14.83 -19.36 -11.18
N GLY A 84 13.85 -19.31 -10.25
CA GLY A 84 13.58 -20.36 -9.26
C GLY A 84 12.75 -21.55 -9.76
N ASN A 85 12.08 -21.42 -10.91
CA ASN A 85 11.15 -22.43 -11.47
C ASN A 85 11.83 -23.67 -12.11
N GLY A 86 13.13 -23.85 -11.93
CA GLY A 86 13.91 -24.90 -12.59
C GLY A 86 13.97 -26.26 -11.88
N ILE A 87 13.41 -26.43 -10.68
CA ILE A 87 13.56 -27.70 -9.92
C ILE A 87 12.20 -28.21 -9.42
N ASN A 88 11.70 -29.24 -10.13
CA ASN A 88 10.74 -30.29 -9.78
C ASN A 88 9.43 -29.97 -9.04
N LYS A 89 8.32 -30.27 -9.75
CA LYS A 89 6.95 -30.43 -9.24
C LYS A 89 6.86 -31.61 -8.27
N GLY A 90 6.34 -31.38 -7.07
CA GLY A 90 6.01 -32.40 -6.08
C GLY A 90 4.60 -32.21 -5.53
N SER A 91 3.82 -33.29 -5.56
CA SER A 91 2.44 -33.43 -5.10
C SER A 91 2.30 -33.18 -3.60
N TRP A 92 1.08 -32.79 -3.21
CA TRP A 92 0.66 -32.41 -1.87
C TRP A 92 0.71 -33.61 -0.90
N GLU A 93 1.50 -33.50 0.17
CA GLU A 93 1.28 -34.22 1.44
C GLU A 93 1.28 -33.22 2.59
N SER A 94 0.35 -33.44 3.52
CA SER A 94 0.08 -32.60 4.68
C SER A 94 1.24 -32.68 5.69
N GLY A 95 1.85 -31.54 6.02
CA GLY A 95 2.88 -31.43 7.06
C GLY A 95 4.27 -30.98 6.57
N GLY A 96 4.35 -29.89 5.80
CA GLY A 96 5.63 -29.32 5.35
C GLY A 96 5.85 -27.89 5.82
N ILE A 97 6.91 -27.67 6.60
CA ILE A 97 7.52 -26.35 6.83
C ILE A 97 8.37 -26.06 5.59
N GLY A 98 7.86 -25.26 4.65
CA GLY A 98 8.58 -24.95 3.41
C GLY A 98 7.95 -23.79 2.66
N GLY A 99 8.73 -22.71 2.49
CA GLY A 99 8.34 -21.48 1.80
C GLY A 99 7.77 -21.74 0.41
N GLY A 100 6.51 -21.36 0.24
CA GLY A 100 5.81 -21.44 -1.03
C GLY A 100 6.24 -20.33 -1.98
N ASN A 101 6.72 -20.71 -3.16
CA ASN A 101 6.78 -19.87 -4.35
C ASN A 101 6.12 -20.65 -5.50
N GLY A 102 5.12 -20.05 -6.15
CA GLY A 102 4.95 -20.26 -7.60
C GLY A 102 3.73 -21.04 -8.14
N THR A 103 2.56 -21.01 -7.51
CA THR A 103 1.25 -21.17 -8.21
C THR A 103 0.23 -20.27 -7.53
N LEU A 104 -0.55 -19.49 -8.30
CA LEU A 104 -1.67 -18.71 -7.76
C LEU A 104 -2.53 -19.64 -6.91
N THR A 105 -2.65 -19.32 -5.62
CA THR A 105 -3.61 -20.03 -4.77
C THR A 105 -5.01 -19.57 -5.15
N ASP A 106 -6.06 -20.33 -4.82
CA ASP A 106 -7.43 -19.86 -5.04
C ASP A 106 -7.69 -18.50 -4.34
N ALA A 107 -6.93 -18.20 -3.27
CA ALA A 107 -6.97 -16.90 -2.59
C ALA A 107 -6.43 -15.72 -3.42
N ASP A 108 -5.63 -15.97 -4.45
CA ASP A 108 -5.03 -14.94 -5.29
C ASP A 108 -5.88 -14.56 -6.50
N ILE A 109 -6.96 -15.30 -6.77
CA ILE A 109 -7.81 -15.06 -7.94
C ILE A 109 -8.74 -13.86 -7.69
N VAL A 110 -8.45 -12.74 -8.34
CA VAL A 110 -9.28 -11.52 -8.29
C VAL A 110 -10.69 -11.80 -8.83
N ASP A 111 -11.72 -11.46 -8.05
CA ASP A 111 -13.12 -11.61 -8.42
C ASP A 111 -13.93 -10.43 -7.85
N PRO A 112 -14.05 -9.31 -8.58
CA PRO A 112 -14.70 -8.08 -8.09
C PRO A 112 -16.20 -8.24 -7.79
N GLN A 113 -16.85 -9.27 -8.32
CA GLN A 113 -18.29 -9.46 -8.20
C GLN A 113 -18.64 -10.48 -7.11
N ASN A 114 -17.96 -11.61 -7.08
CA ASN A 114 -18.28 -12.73 -6.19
C ASN A 114 -17.18 -13.03 -5.16
N GLY A 115 -16.03 -12.35 -5.24
CA GLY A 115 -14.94 -12.52 -4.29
C GLY A 115 -15.29 -12.03 -2.88
N THR A 116 -14.58 -12.58 -1.90
CA THR A 116 -14.62 -12.11 -0.52
C THR A 116 -13.74 -10.86 -0.41
N ALA A 117 -14.28 -9.79 0.20
CA ALA A 117 -13.46 -8.63 0.53
C ALA A 117 -12.68 -8.91 1.81
N PHE A 118 -11.39 -8.63 1.78
CA PHE A 118 -10.53 -8.76 2.94
C PHE A 118 -9.45 -7.68 2.97
N ALA A 119 -8.99 -7.35 4.16
CA ALA A 119 -7.85 -6.47 4.39
C ALA A 119 -6.73 -7.29 5.02
N VAL A 120 -5.49 -6.99 4.65
CA VAL A 120 -4.29 -7.62 5.19
C VAL A 120 -3.41 -6.57 5.80
N TYR A 121 -3.05 -6.77 7.06
CA TYR A 121 -1.94 -6.05 7.68
C TYR A 121 -0.64 -6.85 7.51
N SER A 122 0.46 -6.15 7.25
CA SER A 122 1.80 -6.73 7.16
C SER A 122 2.81 -5.92 7.98
N GLU A 123 3.48 -6.59 8.91
CA GLU A 123 4.59 -6.01 9.69
C GLU A 123 5.86 -5.80 8.84
N ASP A 124 5.98 -6.43 7.66
CA ASP A 124 7.17 -6.30 6.81
C ASP A 124 7.37 -4.85 6.32
N ASP A 125 6.27 -4.12 6.10
CA ASP A 125 6.29 -2.72 5.64
C ASP A 125 5.18 -1.85 6.26
N HIS A 126 4.57 -2.32 7.35
CA HIS A 126 3.48 -1.65 8.07
C HIS A 126 2.34 -1.19 7.14
N SER A 127 1.97 -2.03 6.16
CA SER A 127 0.89 -1.72 5.22
C SER A 127 -0.42 -2.39 5.59
N LEU A 128 -1.52 -1.68 5.34
CA LEU A 128 -2.88 -2.21 5.36
C LEU A 128 -3.44 -2.21 3.93
N MET A 129 -3.61 -3.40 3.38
CA MET A 129 -3.92 -3.62 1.97
C MET A 129 -5.30 -4.27 1.81
N PHE A 130 -6.16 -3.73 0.94
CA PHE A 130 -7.52 -4.22 0.74
C PHE A 130 -7.68 -4.96 -0.60
N TYR A 131 -8.37 -6.10 -0.56
CA TYR A 131 -8.48 -7.07 -1.66
C TYR A 131 -9.91 -7.57 -1.84
N LYS A 132 -10.20 -8.13 -3.03
CA LYS A 132 -11.50 -8.76 -3.39
C LYS A 132 -11.23 -9.99 -4.27
N ARG A 133 -11.15 -11.17 -3.64
CA ARG A 133 -10.64 -12.40 -4.29
C ARG A 133 -11.44 -13.65 -3.89
N LYS A 134 -11.26 -14.76 -4.62
CA LYS A 134 -12.02 -16.01 -4.41
C LYS A 134 -11.68 -16.78 -3.12
N GLY A 135 -10.58 -16.44 -2.46
CA GLY A 135 -10.19 -17.05 -1.19
C GLY A 135 -9.51 -16.05 -0.27
N LEU A 136 -9.14 -16.53 0.91
CA LEU A 136 -8.49 -15.76 1.96
C LEU A 136 -7.09 -16.30 2.19
N PRO A 137 -6.06 -15.43 2.30
CA PRO A 137 -4.76 -15.86 2.76
C PRO A 137 -4.83 -16.25 4.24
N LYS A 138 -3.86 -17.04 4.69
CA LYS A 138 -3.65 -17.36 6.10
C LYS A 138 -2.53 -16.51 6.67
N VAL A 139 -2.58 -16.28 7.98
CA VAL A 139 -1.45 -15.68 8.71
C VAL A 139 -0.19 -16.51 8.47
N GLY A 140 0.90 -15.85 8.09
CA GLY A 140 2.17 -16.47 7.71
C GLY A 140 2.35 -16.71 6.20
N ASP A 141 1.28 -16.66 5.40
CA ASP A 141 1.38 -16.72 3.94
C ASP A 141 2.10 -15.48 3.39
N MET A 142 2.56 -15.58 2.13
CA MET A 142 3.08 -14.46 1.37
C MET A 142 2.03 -13.99 0.36
N LEU A 143 1.60 -12.72 0.47
CA LEU A 143 0.68 -12.08 -0.46
C LEU A 143 1.35 -10.86 -1.09
N ASN A 144 1.51 -10.83 -2.42
CA ASN A 144 2.21 -9.75 -3.13
C ASN A 144 3.59 -9.42 -2.53
N SER A 145 4.38 -10.46 -2.22
CA SER A 145 5.72 -10.36 -1.61
C SER A 145 5.75 -9.79 -0.18
N ARG A 146 4.64 -9.83 0.55
CA ARG A 146 4.56 -9.44 1.95
C ARG A 146 4.03 -10.57 2.80
N ARG A 147 4.56 -10.73 4.00
CA ARG A 147 3.99 -11.60 5.01
C ARG A 147 2.61 -11.10 5.42
N VAL A 148 1.66 -12.02 5.46
CA VAL A 148 0.33 -11.78 6.02
C VAL A 148 0.44 -11.88 7.55
N THR A 149 0.40 -10.74 8.25
CA THR A 149 0.40 -10.70 9.72
C THR A 149 -1.01 -10.87 10.27
N ALA A 150 -1.97 -10.14 9.71
CA ALA A 150 -3.38 -10.24 10.09
C ALA A 150 -4.29 -10.16 8.86
N VAL A 151 -5.48 -10.76 8.96
CA VAL A 151 -6.49 -10.80 7.89
C VAL A 151 -7.85 -10.41 8.47
N TYR A 152 -8.50 -9.43 7.86
CA TYR A 152 -9.79 -8.89 8.29
C TYR A 152 -10.83 -9.05 7.20
N THR A 153 -12.07 -9.43 7.55
CA THR A 153 -13.18 -9.61 6.61
C THR A 153 -14.45 -8.94 7.14
N GLY A 154 -15.51 -8.88 6.33
CA GLY A 154 -16.83 -8.39 6.77
C GLY A 154 -16.97 -6.86 6.88
N PHE A 155 -15.89 -6.10 6.66
CA PHE A 155 -15.90 -4.63 6.77
C PHE A 155 -16.75 -3.93 5.70
N GLU A 156 -17.13 -4.61 4.61
CA GLU A 156 -18.00 -4.01 3.59
C GLU A 156 -19.38 -3.65 4.13
N THR A 157 -19.89 -4.42 5.10
CA THR A 157 -21.26 -4.26 5.63
C THR A 157 -21.29 -3.83 7.09
N ALA A 158 -20.14 -3.75 7.73
CA ALA A 158 -20.03 -3.42 9.14
C ALA A 158 -20.23 -1.92 9.41
N PHE A 159 -20.74 -1.62 10.59
CA PHE A 159 -20.83 -0.27 11.13
C PHE A 159 -19.81 -0.13 12.26
N TYR A 160 -19.02 0.92 12.20
CA TYR A 160 -18.02 1.22 13.21
C TYR A 160 -18.38 2.51 13.93
N SER A 161 -17.98 2.58 15.19
CA SER A 161 -18.16 3.74 16.06
C SER A 161 -16.96 3.87 17.00
N ALA A 162 -16.83 5.06 17.59
CA ALA A 162 -15.92 5.36 18.69
C ALA A 162 -16.74 5.92 19.86
N THR A 163 -16.21 5.87 21.09
CA THR A 163 -16.82 6.60 22.20
C THR A 163 -16.60 8.08 21.98
N TRP A 164 -17.66 8.88 21.85
CA TRP A 164 -17.56 10.32 21.58
C TRP A 164 -18.11 11.18 22.74
N ASP A 165 -17.62 12.41 22.84
CA ASP A 165 -18.29 13.45 23.62
C ASP A 165 -19.35 14.18 22.78
N ALA A 166 -20.25 14.90 23.45
CA ALA A 166 -21.37 15.59 22.80
C ALA A 166 -20.94 16.75 21.87
N GLU A 167 -19.69 17.20 21.97
CA GLU A 167 -19.18 18.38 21.23
C GLU A 167 -18.30 17.97 20.04
N HIS A 168 -18.09 16.66 19.82
CA HIS A 168 -17.19 16.10 18.81
C HIS A 168 -15.81 16.76 18.79
N SER A 169 -15.38 17.31 19.94
CA SER A 169 -14.27 18.26 20.01
C SER A 169 -13.15 17.84 20.95
N SER A 170 -13.33 16.79 21.75
CA SER A 170 -12.22 16.30 22.55
C SER A 170 -11.29 15.41 21.73
N VAL A 171 -10.02 15.61 22.03
CA VAL A 171 -8.93 14.63 21.95
C VAL A 171 -9.25 13.28 22.66
N ASN A 172 -10.44 13.11 23.25
CA ASN A 172 -10.86 11.93 24.00
C ASN A 172 -11.90 11.08 23.24
N ASN A 173 -12.17 11.31 21.94
CA ASN A 173 -12.89 10.28 21.19
C ASN A 173 -12.07 8.98 21.30
N GLY A 174 -12.64 7.96 21.92
CA GLY A 174 -11.95 6.74 22.29
C GLY A 174 -11.69 5.84 21.08
N PRO A 175 -11.19 4.62 21.32
CA PRO A 175 -10.81 3.74 20.22
C PRO A 175 -12.00 3.36 19.35
N ALA A 176 -11.82 3.40 18.03
CA ALA A 176 -12.78 2.81 17.11
C ALA A 176 -12.79 1.29 17.27
N ASN A 177 -13.96 0.69 17.04
CA ASN A 177 -14.11 -0.76 16.97
C ASN A 177 -13.80 -1.34 15.58
N THR A 178 -12.97 -0.68 14.78
CA THR A 178 -12.54 -1.19 13.47
C THR A 178 -11.60 -2.39 13.65
N PRO A 179 -11.62 -3.38 12.73
CA PRO A 179 -10.93 -4.66 12.95
C PRO A 179 -9.42 -4.53 13.09
N TRP A 180 -8.83 -3.55 12.40
CA TRP A 180 -7.40 -3.30 12.36
C TRP A 180 -6.96 -2.20 13.34
N TYR A 181 -7.84 -1.76 14.26
CA TYR A 181 -7.52 -0.68 15.19
C TYR A 181 -6.31 -1.02 16.05
N GLU A 182 -6.07 -2.29 16.40
CA GLU A 182 -4.89 -2.70 17.20
C GLU A 182 -3.54 -2.24 16.60
N HIS A 183 -3.46 -2.05 15.28
CA HIS A 183 -2.27 -1.60 14.56
C HIS A 183 -2.33 -0.12 14.14
N HIS A 184 -3.31 0.67 14.62
CA HIS A 184 -3.56 2.03 14.15
C HIS A 184 -2.31 2.92 14.20
N GLY A 185 -1.53 2.84 15.27
CA GLY A 185 -0.37 3.71 15.50
C GLY A 185 0.87 3.37 14.68
N GLU A 186 0.92 2.19 14.05
CA GLU A 186 2.08 1.71 13.31
C GLU A 186 1.86 1.64 11.79
N ILE A 187 0.61 1.61 11.32
CA ILE A 187 0.32 1.56 9.88
C ILE A 187 0.86 2.81 9.16
N GLU A 188 1.80 2.60 8.24
CA GLU A 188 2.44 3.64 7.46
C GLU A 188 1.78 3.85 6.09
N SER A 189 1.09 2.84 5.55
CA SER A 189 0.44 2.94 4.25
C SER A 189 -0.87 2.16 4.14
N VAL A 190 -1.83 2.75 3.46
CA VAL A 190 -3.11 2.12 3.13
C VAL A 190 -3.29 2.08 1.62
N CYS A 191 -3.66 0.92 1.06
CA CYS A 191 -3.95 0.81 -0.37
C CYS A 191 -5.07 -0.18 -0.66
N VAL A 192 -6.01 0.24 -1.50
CA VAL A 192 -7.05 -0.63 -2.06
C VAL A 192 -6.54 -1.21 -3.37
N VAL A 193 -6.19 -2.49 -3.34
CA VAL A 193 -5.53 -3.19 -4.43
C VAL A 193 -6.53 -3.65 -5.47
N ASP A 194 -7.64 -4.26 -5.07
CA ASP A 194 -8.62 -4.80 -6.02
C ASP A 194 -9.85 -3.89 -6.15
N PHE A 195 -10.49 -3.93 -7.34
CA PHE A 195 -11.79 -3.29 -7.53
C PHE A 195 -12.92 -4.15 -6.95
N GLY A 196 -14.10 -3.54 -6.76
CA GLY A 196 -15.32 -4.25 -6.39
C GLY A 196 -15.61 -4.26 -4.89
N ILE A 197 -14.70 -3.73 -4.07
CA ILE A 197 -14.92 -3.51 -2.63
C ILE A 197 -15.91 -2.35 -2.46
N LYS A 198 -17.04 -2.63 -1.81
CA LYS A 198 -18.19 -1.72 -1.65
C LYS A 198 -18.50 -1.51 -0.16
N PRO A 199 -17.77 -0.64 0.54
CA PRO A 199 -18.08 -0.32 1.92
C PRO A 199 -19.43 0.39 2.02
N TYR A 200 -20.24 -0.02 2.99
CA TYR A 200 -21.48 0.66 3.35
C TYR A 200 -21.19 2.00 4.04
N SER A 201 -20.13 2.06 4.84
CA SER A 201 -19.65 3.24 5.55
C SER A 201 -18.13 3.24 5.60
N LEU A 202 -17.51 4.43 5.54
CA LEU A 202 -16.09 4.64 5.78
C LEU A 202 -15.82 5.20 7.20
N SER A 203 -16.88 5.35 8.01
CA SER A 203 -16.77 5.96 9.35
C SER A 203 -15.68 5.27 10.17
N PHE A 204 -14.78 6.06 10.75
CA PHE A 204 -13.71 5.62 11.67
C PHE A 204 -12.65 4.66 11.10
N TRP A 205 -12.67 4.36 9.78
CA TRP A 205 -11.76 3.36 9.20
C TRP A 205 -10.28 3.63 9.51
N PHE A 206 -9.80 4.86 9.44
CA PHE A 206 -8.38 5.19 9.68
C PHE A 206 -8.20 6.17 10.84
N GLN A 207 -9.10 6.09 11.83
CA GLN A 207 -8.99 6.89 13.05
C GLN A 207 -7.64 6.60 13.75
N PHE A 208 -6.92 7.65 14.13
CA PHE A 208 -5.61 7.59 14.81
C PHE A 208 -4.50 6.85 14.05
N PHE A 209 -4.55 6.85 12.72
CA PHE A 209 -3.44 6.35 11.90
C PHE A 209 -2.27 7.35 11.91
N THR A 210 -1.65 7.54 13.07
CA THR A 210 -0.69 8.63 13.35
C THR A 210 0.61 8.50 12.57
N ALA A 211 1.02 7.27 12.20
CA ALA A 211 2.21 7.00 11.40
C ALA A 211 1.96 6.99 9.87
N MET A 212 0.71 7.12 9.43
CA MET A 212 0.36 6.94 8.01
C MET A 212 0.96 8.06 7.13
N LYS A 213 1.77 7.66 6.16
CA LYS A 213 2.45 8.52 5.19
C LYS A 213 1.75 8.55 3.84
N SER A 214 0.93 7.55 3.53
CA SER A 214 0.24 7.45 2.25
C SER A 214 -1.05 6.65 2.32
N VAL A 215 -2.04 7.06 1.54
CA VAL A 215 -3.31 6.36 1.40
C VAL A 215 -3.81 6.41 -0.04
N ASN A 216 -4.29 5.27 -0.55
CA ASN A 216 -4.93 5.18 -1.86
C ASN A 216 -6.23 4.39 -1.78
N LEU A 217 -7.35 5.10 -1.90
CA LEU A 217 -8.71 4.54 -1.82
C LEU A 217 -9.44 4.52 -3.17
N LYS A 218 -8.79 4.95 -4.26
CA LYS A 218 -9.48 5.23 -5.55
C LYS A 218 -10.14 4.01 -6.19
N ARG A 219 -9.81 2.80 -5.74
CA ARG A 219 -10.43 1.53 -6.20
C ARG A 219 -11.66 1.10 -5.40
N LEU A 220 -11.99 1.78 -4.31
CA LEU A 220 -13.25 1.55 -3.61
C LEU A 220 -14.41 1.98 -4.49
N ASN A 221 -15.46 1.17 -4.48
CA ASN A 221 -16.75 1.58 -5.02
C ASN A 221 -17.56 2.27 -3.92
N MET A 222 -17.58 3.60 -3.97
CA MET A 222 -18.26 4.44 -2.98
C MET A 222 -19.70 4.80 -3.37
N SER A 223 -20.26 4.21 -4.42
CA SER A 223 -21.59 4.59 -4.92
C SER A 223 -22.73 4.36 -3.92
N ALA A 224 -22.50 3.55 -2.87
CA ALA A 224 -23.44 3.28 -1.79
C ALA A 224 -23.02 3.88 -0.43
N CYS A 225 -21.80 4.42 -0.33
CA CYS A 225 -21.22 4.83 0.94
C CYS A 225 -21.61 6.26 1.30
N ALA A 226 -22.44 6.42 2.33
CA ALA A 226 -23.01 7.72 2.69
C ALA A 226 -22.28 8.43 3.85
N ASN A 227 -21.56 7.70 4.70
CA ASN A 227 -20.99 8.23 5.93
C ASN A 227 -19.47 8.01 5.99
N TRP A 228 -18.73 9.12 6.11
CA TRP A 228 -17.26 9.19 6.12
C TRP A 228 -16.78 9.96 7.36
N GLN A 229 -17.60 10.02 8.41
CA GLN A 229 -17.23 10.71 9.64
C GLN A 229 -15.95 10.11 10.23
N HIS A 230 -15.06 10.96 10.73
CA HIS A 230 -13.83 10.55 11.40
C HIS A 230 -12.90 9.59 10.60
N SER A 231 -13.08 9.43 9.29
CA SER A 231 -12.33 8.42 8.52
C SER A 231 -10.81 8.61 8.58
N PHE A 232 -10.32 9.84 8.72
CA PHE A 232 -8.89 10.18 8.84
C PHE A 232 -8.59 11.00 10.09
N TRP A 233 -9.42 10.91 11.13
CA TRP A 233 -9.25 11.68 12.35
C TRP A 233 -7.89 11.37 13.01
N HIS A 234 -7.09 12.39 13.31
CA HIS A 234 -5.72 12.27 13.83
C HIS A 234 -4.78 11.39 12.97
N CYS A 235 -4.87 11.48 11.64
CA CYS A 235 -3.81 11.00 10.74
C CYS A 235 -2.65 12.00 10.69
N GLU A 236 -1.91 12.10 11.80
CA GLU A 236 -0.98 13.21 12.07
C GLU A 236 0.19 13.33 11.09
N SER A 237 0.66 12.21 10.52
CA SER A 237 1.79 12.16 9.58
C SER A 237 1.40 12.23 8.10
N LEU A 238 0.10 12.25 7.76
CA LEU A 238 -0.33 12.19 6.36
C LEU A 238 -0.06 13.54 5.66
N PRO A 239 0.80 13.60 4.63
CA PRO A 239 1.19 14.88 4.02
C PRO A 239 0.17 15.40 3.00
N ALA A 240 -0.56 14.51 2.34
CA ALA A 240 -1.51 14.84 1.28
C ALA A 240 -2.64 13.80 1.22
N LEU A 241 -3.84 14.24 0.83
CA LEU A 241 -4.99 13.38 0.63
C LEU A 241 -5.63 13.64 -0.74
N ASP A 242 -5.40 12.72 -1.68
CA ASP A 242 -5.99 12.78 -3.02
C ASP A 242 -7.13 11.76 -3.17
N LEU A 243 -8.36 12.27 -3.13
CA LEU A 243 -9.60 11.51 -3.30
C LEU A 243 -10.33 11.92 -4.58
N SER A 244 -9.61 12.57 -5.51
CA SER A 244 -10.18 13.01 -6.78
C SER A 244 -10.78 11.86 -7.59
N GLY A 245 -11.86 12.17 -8.32
CA GLY A 245 -12.54 11.25 -9.24
C GLY A 245 -13.40 10.18 -8.58
N MET A 246 -13.48 10.13 -7.24
CA MET A 246 -14.36 9.18 -6.55
C MET A 246 -15.84 9.51 -6.76
N ASN A 247 -16.67 8.48 -6.92
CA ASN A 247 -18.12 8.63 -7.01
C ASN A 247 -18.72 8.78 -5.60
N VAL A 248 -19.06 10.01 -5.24
CA VAL A 248 -19.62 10.39 -3.93
C VAL A 248 -21.07 10.84 -4.00
N ALA A 249 -21.83 10.41 -5.02
CA ALA A 249 -23.19 10.88 -5.26
C ALA A 249 -24.18 10.62 -4.09
N ARG A 250 -23.84 9.70 -3.18
CA ARG A 250 -24.63 9.39 -1.96
C ARG A 250 -24.00 9.89 -0.67
N LEU A 251 -22.88 10.59 -0.74
CA LEU A 251 -22.18 11.11 0.43
C LEU A 251 -23.04 12.16 1.13
N ASP A 252 -23.26 11.94 2.43
CA ASP A 252 -24.12 12.76 3.27
C ASP A 252 -23.33 13.36 4.44
N CYS A 253 -22.49 12.56 5.10
CA CYS A 253 -21.75 12.97 6.29
C CYS A 253 -20.23 12.83 6.11
N MET A 254 -19.51 13.93 6.39
CA MET A 254 -18.05 14.03 6.44
C MET A 254 -17.57 14.74 7.73
N GLU A 255 -18.36 14.66 8.79
CA GLU A 255 -18.06 15.31 10.06
C GLU A 255 -16.70 14.81 10.62
N SER A 256 -15.85 15.75 11.05
CA SER A 256 -14.52 15.46 11.59
C SER A 256 -13.61 14.59 10.72
N MET A 257 -13.84 14.52 9.40
CA MET A 257 -13.16 13.58 8.51
C MET A 257 -11.62 13.66 8.61
N CYS A 258 -11.04 14.86 8.69
CA CYS A 258 -9.59 15.10 8.70
C CYS A 258 -9.13 15.90 9.93
N THR A 259 -9.92 16.01 11.00
CA THR A 259 -9.53 16.76 12.20
C THR A 259 -8.20 16.25 12.76
N GLY A 260 -7.32 17.17 13.13
CA GLY A 260 -6.03 16.83 13.75
C GLY A 260 -5.00 16.25 12.78
N CYS A 261 -5.22 16.29 11.46
CA CYS A 261 -4.20 15.93 10.48
C CYS A 261 -3.14 17.05 10.37
N TYR A 262 -2.23 17.12 11.34
CA TYR A 262 -1.27 18.23 11.46
C TYR A 262 -0.28 18.35 10.30
N SER A 263 0.09 17.25 9.64
CA SER A 263 1.03 17.27 8.50
C SER A 263 0.37 17.48 7.14
N LEU A 264 -0.97 17.47 7.09
CA LEU A 264 -1.72 17.51 5.83
C LEU A 264 -1.60 18.89 5.19
N ARG A 265 -1.03 18.96 3.98
CA ARG A 265 -0.81 20.21 3.24
C ARG A 265 -1.85 20.47 2.15
N ASN A 266 -2.36 19.41 1.53
CA ASN A 266 -3.28 19.53 0.42
C ASN A 266 -4.31 18.40 0.40
N VAL A 267 -5.54 18.76 0.06
CA VAL A 267 -6.66 17.84 -0.09
C VAL A 267 -7.32 18.07 -1.44
N SER A 268 -7.55 17.00 -2.19
CA SER A 268 -8.21 17.05 -3.50
C SER A 268 -9.47 16.18 -3.53
N PHE A 269 -10.62 16.85 -3.71
CA PHE A 269 -11.92 16.27 -4.05
C PHE A 269 -12.31 16.57 -5.50
N ALA A 270 -11.32 16.83 -6.38
CA ALA A 270 -11.59 17.20 -7.77
C ALA A 270 -12.51 16.17 -8.45
N GLY A 271 -13.54 16.65 -9.14
CA GLY A 271 -14.54 15.82 -9.81
C GLY A 271 -15.68 15.29 -8.93
N TRP A 272 -15.65 15.51 -7.61
CA TRP A 272 -16.78 15.17 -6.74
C TRP A 272 -18.03 15.96 -7.11
N LYS A 273 -19.18 15.30 -7.00
CA LYS A 273 -20.53 15.86 -7.20
C LYS A 273 -21.45 15.24 -6.16
N GLY A 274 -22.11 16.07 -5.36
CA GLY A 274 -22.95 15.65 -4.25
C GLY A 274 -23.41 16.84 -3.42
N PHE A 275 -24.25 16.57 -2.42
CA PHE A 275 -24.88 17.56 -1.55
C PHE A 275 -24.76 17.11 -0.09
N PRO A 276 -23.55 17.07 0.49
CA PRO A 276 -23.38 16.65 1.87
C PRO A 276 -24.17 17.58 2.80
N THR A 277 -24.69 17.02 3.89
CA THR A 277 -25.49 17.77 4.87
C THR A 277 -24.71 18.07 6.15
N ALA A 278 -23.77 17.18 6.53
CA ALA A 278 -22.97 17.30 7.75
C ALA A 278 -21.46 17.38 7.45
N THR A 279 -20.86 18.55 7.73
CA THR A 279 -19.44 18.85 7.46
C THR A 279 -18.75 19.56 8.63
N GLY A 280 -19.35 19.53 9.82
CA GLY A 280 -18.79 20.12 11.04
C GLY A 280 -17.38 19.58 11.33
N ILE A 281 -16.50 20.44 11.83
CA ILE A 281 -15.15 20.10 12.31
C ILE A 281 -14.24 19.46 11.24
N MET A 282 -14.66 19.38 9.96
CA MET A 282 -14.04 18.52 8.93
C MET A 282 -12.51 18.64 8.81
N PHE A 283 -11.96 19.86 8.92
CA PHE A 283 -10.53 20.15 8.84
C PHE A 283 -9.98 20.83 10.10
N SER A 284 -10.71 20.76 11.21
CA SER A 284 -10.28 21.42 12.45
C SER A 284 -8.87 20.99 12.86
N SER A 285 -8.04 21.95 13.20
CA SER A 285 -6.63 21.80 13.60
C SER A 285 -5.70 21.19 12.53
N CYS A 286 -6.08 21.19 11.24
CA CYS A 286 -5.14 20.94 10.14
C CYS A 286 -4.20 22.15 9.94
N SER A 287 -3.27 22.35 10.87
CA SER A 287 -2.47 23.59 10.98
C SER A 287 -1.55 23.86 9.79
N ASN A 288 -1.10 22.83 9.08
CA ASN A 288 -0.27 22.94 7.87
C ASN A 288 -1.07 22.82 6.56
N LEU A 289 -2.40 22.76 6.60
CA LEU A 289 -3.22 22.67 5.40
C LEU A 289 -3.15 23.98 4.63
N GLU A 290 -2.64 23.94 3.41
CA GLU A 290 -2.41 25.11 2.56
C GLU A 290 -3.55 25.32 1.55
N SER A 291 -4.08 24.21 1.00
CA SER A 291 -5.10 24.26 -0.05
C SER A 291 -6.06 23.07 -0.02
N ILE A 292 -7.30 23.34 -0.42
CA ILE A 292 -8.35 22.34 -0.58
C ILE A 292 -9.05 22.57 -1.91
N ASN A 293 -9.22 21.50 -2.68
CA ASN A 293 -10.09 21.51 -3.85
C ASN A 293 -11.38 20.75 -3.53
N PHE A 294 -12.51 21.46 -3.39
CA PHE A 294 -13.82 20.87 -3.08
C PHE A 294 -14.52 20.22 -4.29
N GLY A 295 -13.91 20.23 -5.47
CA GLY A 295 -14.54 19.75 -6.69
C GLY A 295 -15.80 20.57 -7.03
N ASN A 296 -16.87 19.88 -7.41
CA ASN A 296 -18.15 20.47 -7.77
C ASN A 296 -19.24 20.09 -6.75
N MET A 297 -18.89 20.00 -5.46
CA MET A 297 -19.87 19.76 -4.40
C MET A 297 -20.82 20.96 -4.26
N ASP A 298 -22.11 20.67 -4.04
CA ASP A 298 -23.12 21.68 -3.74
C ASP A 298 -23.33 21.76 -2.23
N PHE A 299 -23.04 22.92 -1.65
CA PHE A 299 -23.16 23.17 -0.22
C PHE A 299 -24.55 23.69 0.20
N SER A 300 -25.51 23.75 -0.74
CA SER A 300 -26.87 24.29 -0.49
C SER A 300 -27.67 23.53 0.57
N LYS A 301 -27.28 22.29 0.87
CA LYS A 301 -27.94 21.39 1.83
C LYS A 301 -27.21 21.26 3.17
N ILE A 302 -26.05 21.90 3.32
CA ILE A 302 -25.32 21.83 4.58
C ILE A 302 -26.13 22.52 5.68
N THR A 303 -26.23 21.87 6.83
CA THR A 303 -26.87 22.41 8.04
C THR A 303 -25.87 22.76 9.13
N ASP A 304 -24.62 22.27 9.01
CA ASP A 304 -23.57 22.46 10.00
C ASP A 304 -22.15 22.52 9.39
N VAL A 305 -21.47 23.65 9.66
CA VAL A 305 -20.05 23.93 9.35
C VAL A 305 -19.28 24.43 10.58
N HIS A 306 -19.79 24.21 11.80
CA HIS A 306 -19.11 24.67 13.01
C HIS A 306 -17.67 24.16 13.05
N ARG A 307 -16.73 25.04 13.37
CA ARG A 307 -15.28 24.74 13.44
C ARG A 307 -14.67 24.07 12.18
N MET A 308 -15.32 24.14 11.01
CA MET A 308 -14.86 23.42 9.80
C MET A 308 -13.38 23.66 9.48
N PHE A 309 -12.90 24.89 9.65
CA PHE A 309 -11.52 25.33 9.44
C PHE A 309 -10.88 25.91 10.72
N PHE A 310 -11.37 25.54 11.89
CA PHE A 310 -10.81 25.99 13.16
C PHE A 310 -9.31 25.67 13.23
N ASN A 311 -8.46 26.63 13.59
CA ASN A 311 -6.99 26.49 13.65
C ASN A 311 -6.31 25.98 12.36
N CYS A 312 -6.92 26.13 11.18
CA CYS A 312 -6.26 25.93 9.87
C CYS A 312 -5.33 27.11 9.54
N ARG A 313 -4.23 27.27 10.31
CA ARG A 313 -3.38 28.47 10.29
C ARG A 313 -2.74 28.78 8.94
N SER A 314 -2.47 27.76 8.13
CA SER A 314 -1.81 27.89 6.81
C SER A 314 -2.79 27.96 5.64
N LEU A 315 -4.09 27.79 5.87
CA LEU A 315 -5.08 27.62 4.81
C LEU A 315 -5.44 28.97 4.20
N THR A 316 -5.28 29.08 2.89
CA THR A 316 -5.81 30.19 2.10
C THR A 316 -7.01 29.70 1.29
N LEU A 317 -8.19 30.26 1.58
CA LEU A 317 -9.44 29.84 0.96
C LEU A 317 -10.44 30.98 0.94
N ASP A 318 -11.07 31.21 -0.22
CA ASP A 318 -12.14 32.18 -0.36
C ASP A 318 -13.50 31.46 -0.46
N CYS A 319 -14.33 31.60 0.58
CA CYS A 319 -15.68 31.03 0.64
C CYS A 319 -16.78 32.05 0.34
N THR A 320 -16.45 33.28 -0.10
CA THR A 320 -17.38 34.41 -0.33
C THR A 320 -18.62 34.01 -1.12
N ASN A 321 -18.43 33.16 -2.15
CA ASN A 321 -19.46 32.74 -3.11
C ASN A 321 -20.04 31.34 -2.84
N TRP A 322 -19.81 30.75 -1.66
CA TRP A 322 -20.38 29.46 -1.34
C TRP A 322 -21.90 29.52 -1.31
N ASN A 323 -22.55 28.59 -2.02
CA ASN A 323 -23.99 28.42 -1.96
C ASN A 323 -24.36 27.73 -0.64
N ILE A 324 -24.59 28.50 0.41
CA ILE A 324 -24.87 28.01 1.76
C ILE A 324 -25.92 28.89 2.44
N SER A 325 -26.70 28.30 3.35
CA SER A 325 -27.74 29.04 4.07
C SER A 325 -27.14 29.94 5.16
N ALA A 326 -27.78 31.09 5.40
CA ALA A 326 -27.40 32.01 6.50
C ALA A 326 -27.83 31.52 7.89
N ASN A 327 -28.74 30.54 7.95
CA ASN A 327 -29.35 30.03 9.19
C ASN A 327 -28.83 28.63 9.55
N ILE A 328 -27.52 28.41 9.38
CA ILE A 328 -26.87 27.14 9.73
C ILE A 328 -25.96 27.34 10.93
N ARG A 329 -25.53 26.25 11.57
CA ARG A 329 -24.51 26.33 12.61
C ARG A 329 -23.15 26.61 11.96
N HIS A 330 -22.55 27.75 12.28
CA HIS A 330 -21.26 28.19 11.72
C HIS A 330 -20.32 28.78 12.78
N ASP A 331 -20.54 28.44 14.06
CA ASP A 331 -19.72 28.94 15.16
C ASP A 331 -18.26 28.53 14.97
N LEU A 332 -17.34 29.49 15.17
CA LEU A 332 -15.89 29.29 15.06
C LEU A 332 -15.45 28.72 13.70
N PHE A 333 -16.24 28.88 12.63
CA PHE A 333 -16.01 28.32 11.29
C PHE A 333 -14.55 28.36 10.85
N ASN A 334 -13.89 29.51 10.97
CA ASN A 334 -12.50 29.77 10.58
C ASN A 334 -11.69 30.42 11.72
N ALA A 335 -12.11 30.29 12.98
CA ALA A 335 -11.35 30.90 14.09
C ALA A 335 -9.94 30.28 14.16
N GLY A 336 -8.90 31.12 14.15
CA GLY A 336 -7.50 30.68 14.05
C GLY A 336 -7.02 30.34 12.63
N ALA A 337 -7.82 30.64 11.59
CA ALA A 337 -7.48 30.50 10.17
C ALA A 337 -7.63 31.87 9.45
N PRO A 338 -6.64 32.78 9.59
CA PRO A 338 -6.80 34.18 9.21
C PRO A 338 -6.96 34.43 7.70
N SER A 339 -6.48 33.50 6.85
CA SER A 339 -6.56 33.60 5.39
C SER A 339 -7.77 32.88 4.78
N VAL A 340 -8.70 32.41 5.62
CA VAL A 340 -9.99 31.86 5.17
C VAL A 340 -11.04 32.96 5.23
N ILE A 341 -11.61 33.32 4.08
CA ILE A 341 -12.67 34.32 3.97
C ILE A 341 -14.02 33.60 4.09
N ALA A 342 -14.86 34.01 5.03
CA ALA A 342 -16.17 33.39 5.26
C ALA A 342 -17.20 33.78 4.16
N PRO A 343 -18.24 32.95 3.93
CA PRO A 343 -19.38 33.27 3.08
C PRO A 343 -20.02 34.62 3.40
N THR A 344 -20.29 35.41 2.35
CA THR A 344 -20.89 36.75 2.47
C THR A 344 -22.27 36.74 3.10
N VAL A 345 -23.01 35.63 2.97
CA VAL A 345 -24.34 35.46 3.53
C VAL A 345 -24.36 35.58 5.07
N TRP A 346 -23.21 35.39 5.74
CA TRP A 346 -23.08 35.53 7.20
C TRP A 346 -22.64 36.92 7.65
N ALA A 347 -22.16 37.76 6.73
CA ALA A 347 -21.81 39.16 7.03
C ALA A 347 -23.06 40.07 7.10
N ALA A 348 -24.21 39.60 6.63
CA ALA A 348 -25.46 40.33 6.64
C ALA A 348 -26.26 40.04 7.93
N LYS A 349 -25.86 40.64 9.07
CA LYS A 349 -26.72 40.81 10.25
C LYS A 349 -26.50 42.16 10.90
#